data_AF-A0A2S9GB55-F1
#
_entry.id   AF-A0A2S9GB55-F1
#
_cell.length_a   1.000
_cell.length_b   1.000
_cell.length_c   1.000
_cell.angle_alpha   90.00
_cell.angle_beta   90.00
_cell.angle_gamma   90.00
#
_symmetry.space_group_name_H-M   'P 1'
#
loop_
_entity.id
_entity.type
_entity.pdbx_description
1 polymer ?
#
loop_
_entity_poly.entity_id
_entity_poly.type
_entity_poly.pdbx_seq_one_letter_code
_entity_poly.pdbx_strand_id
1 'polypeptide(L)' 'MTDAQEQTDPHLWLEEVTGDDALAWVREHNEPTVAELAGERFEQMRAEALEVLDTDARIPYVRRRGEYLYNFWRDAKN' A
#
# COMPACT_ATOMS: atom_id res chain seq x y z
N MET A 1 30.11 -13.30 -12.98
CA MET A 1 30.02 -11.89 -12.54
C MET A 1 29.15 -11.73 -11.29
N THR A 2 28.57 -12.80 -10.73
CA THR A 2 27.67 -12.74 -9.56
C THR A 2 28.41 -12.61 -8.21
N ASP A 3 29.58 -13.24 -8.07
CA ASP A 3 30.38 -13.24 -6.82
C ASP A 3 30.81 -11.86 -6.28
N ALA A 4 30.92 -10.84 -7.15
CA ALA A 4 31.38 -9.52 -6.72
C ALA A 4 30.26 -8.68 -6.07
N GLN A 5 28.99 -8.93 -6.39
CA GLN A 5 27.87 -8.21 -5.79
C GLN A 5 27.57 -8.71 -4.37
N GLU A 6 27.66 -10.02 -4.12
CA GLU A 6 27.45 -10.62 -2.80
C GLU A 6 28.45 -10.11 -1.74
N GLN A 7 29.70 -9.81 -2.12
CA GLN A 7 30.69 -9.27 -1.19
C GLN A 7 30.50 -7.77 -0.90
N THR A 8 29.70 -7.06 -1.70
CA THR A 8 29.55 -5.60 -1.61
C THR A 8 28.18 -5.16 -1.09
N ASP A 9 27.15 -6.00 -1.21
CA ASP A 9 25.80 -5.72 -0.73
C ASP A 9 25.37 -6.69 0.38
N PRO A 10 25.42 -6.26 1.66
CA PRO A 10 24.99 -7.08 2.79
C PRO A 10 23.47 -7.37 2.82
N HIS A 11 22.70 -6.74 1.94
CA HIS A 11 21.24 -6.84 1.87
C HIS A 11 20.75 -7.57 0.62
N LEU A 12 21.63 -8.16 -0.20
CA LEU A 12 21.25 -8.84 -1.45
C LEU A 12 20.15 -9.90 -1.24
N TRP A 13 20.14 -10.58 -0.11
CA TRP A 13 19.14 -11.61 0.23
C TRP A 13 17.72 -11.04 0.43
N LEU A 14 17.56 -9.73 0.66
CA LEU A 14 16.25 -9.08 0.70
C LEU A 14 15.60 -8.93 -0.68
N GLU A 15 16.36 -9.12 -1.78
CA GLU A 15 15.81 -9.06 -3.14
C GLU A 15 14.93 -10.26 -3.49
N GLU A 16 15.11 -11.39 -2.81
CA GLU A 16 14.17 -12.51 -2.89
C GLU A 16 12.93 -12.20 -2.05
N VAL A 17 12.05 -11.38 -2.62
CA VAL A 17 10.88 -10.81 -1.92
C VAL A 17 9.89 -11.85 -1.41
N THR A 18 9.96 -13.09 -1.89
CA THR A 18 9.13 -14.21 -1.43
C THR A 18 9.86 -15.17 -0.50
N GLY A 19 11.15 -14.94 -0.25
CA GLY A 19 12.00 -15.78 0.60
C GLY A 19 11.64 -15.69 2.08
N ASP A 20 11.73 -16.82 2.78
CA ASP A 20 11.36 -16.92 4.20
C ASP A 20 12.18 -15.97 5.08
N ASP A 21 13.49 -15.85 4.82
CA ASP A 21 14.38 -14.95 5.55
C ASP A 21 13.96 -13.49 5.34
N ALA A 22 13.76 -13.06 4.10
CA ALA A 22 13.37 -11.69 3.76
C ALA A 22 12.03 -11.33 4.41
N LEU A 23 11.06 -12.25 4.37
CA LEU A 23 9.77 -12.09 5.02
C LEU A 23 9.89 -12.06 6.55
N ALA A 24 10.79 -12.85 7.15
CA ALA A 24 11.03 -12.82 8.59
C ALA A 24 11.61 -11.47 9.04
N TRP A 25 12.58 -10.95 8.30
CA TRP A 25 13.16 -9.64 8.54
C TRP A 25 12.13 -8.52 8.43
N VAL A 26 11.29 -8.54 7.39
CA VAL A 26 10.21 -7.55 7.23
C VAL A 26 9.24 -7.60 8.41
N ARG A 27 8.87 -8.80 8.89
CA ARG A 27 8.00 -8.94 10.07
C ARG A 27 8.63 -8.34 11.32
N GLU A 28 9.90 -8.65 11.59
CA GLU A 28 10.66 -8.14 12.74
C GLU A 28 10.75 -6.60 12.75
N HIS A 29 10.90 -5.98 11.57
CA HIS A 29 11.00 -4.52 11.45
C HIS A 29 9.64 -3.83 11.47
N ASN A 30 8.60 -4.48 10.92
CA ASN A 30 7.25 -3.94 10.91
C ASN A 30 6.60 -3.97 12.29
N GLU A 31 6.81 -5.02 13.09
CA GLU A 31 6.20 -5.17 14.42
C GLU A 31 6.38 -3.94 15.33
N PRO A 32 7.61 -3.46 15.61
CA PRO A 32 7.80 -2.26 16.44
C PRO A 32 7.21 -1.00 15.79
N THR A 33 7.29 -0.89 14.47
CA THR A 33 6.77 0.27 13.73
C THR A 33 5.25 0.36 13.86
N VAL A 34 4.55 -0.77 13.68
CA VAL A 34 3.10 -0.86 13.83
C VAL A 34 2.72 -0.62 15.29
N ALA A 35 3.44 -1.21 16.24
CA ALA A 35 3.20 -0.99 17.66
C ALA A 35 3.30 0.49 18.06
N GLU A 36 4.24 1.23 17.47
CA GLU A 36 4.43 2.67 17.73
C GLU A 36 3.37 3.53 17.02
N LEU A 37 3.07 3.24 15.75
CA LEU A 37 2.32 4.16 14.89
C LEU A 37 0.83 3.83 14.74
N ALA A 38 0.40 2.58 14.95
CA ALA A 38 -0.98 2.15 14.72
C ALA A 38 -1.89 2.30 15.97
N GLY A 39 -1.69 3.37 16.75
CA GLY A 39 -2.51 3.69 17.93
C GLY A 39 -3.83 4.41 17.61
N GLU A 40 -4.52 4.91 18.63
CA GLU A 40 -5.85 5.54 18.51
C GLU A 40 -5.90 6.68 17.48
N ARG A 41 -4.87 7.54 17.45
CA ARG A 41 -4.78 8.64 16.49
C ARG A 41 -4.71 8.12 15.05
N PHE A 42 -4.03 7.01 14.81
CA PHE A 42 -3.98 6.39 13.49
C PHE A 42 -5.35 5.87 13.07
N GLU A 43 -6.07 5.17 13.96
CA GLU A 43 -7.42 4.69 13.65
C GLU A 43 -8.40 5.84 13.42
N GLN A 44 -8.29 6.94 14.15
CA GLN A 44 -9.08 8.13 13.89
C GLN A 44 -8.82 8.69 12.48
N MET A 45 -7.56 8.92 12.12
CA MET A 45 -7.20 9.44 10.79
C MET A 45 -7.61 8.46 9.68
N ARG A 46 -7.50 7.16 9.92
CA ARG A 46 -7.93 6.11 8.99
C ARG A 46 -9.44 6.16 8.77
N ALA A 47 -10.24 6.31 9.83
CA ALA A 47 -11.69 6.43 9.73
C ALA A 47 -12.11 7.70 8.97
N GLU A 48 -11.52 8.85 9.30
CA GLU A 48 -11.79 10.12 8.61
C GLU A 48 -11.42 10.05 7.12
N ALA A 49 -10.29 9.42 6.78
CA ALA A 49 -9.89 9.23 5.39
C ALA A 49 -10.84 8.29 4.62
N LEU A 50 -11.30 7.20 5.25
CA LEU A 50 -12.27 6.28 4.65
C LEU A 50 -13.61 6.95 4.40
N GLU A 51 -14.11 7.77 5.33
CA GLU A 51 -15.34 8.53 5.14
C GLU A 51 -15.28 9.42 3.88
N VAL A 52 -14.13 10.06 3.64
CA VAL A 52 -13.92 10.88 2.44
C VAL A 52 -13.79 10.03 1.18
N LEU A 53 -13.12 8.87 1.23
CA LEU A 53 -12.94 8.00 0.07
C LEU A 53 -14.23 7.30 -0.35
N ASP A 54 -15.08 6.94 0.62
CA ASP A 54 -16.34 6.24 0.43
C ASP A 54 -17.53 7.19 0.21
N THR A 55 -17.29 8.51 0.16
CA THR A 55 -18.37 9.47 -0.02
C THR A 55 -19.02 9.38 -1.41
N ASP A 56 -20.35 9.28 -1.43
CA ASP A 56 -21.16 9.34 -2.64
C ASP A 56 -21.21 10.74 -3.27
N ALA A 57 -20.68 11.75 -2.59
CA ALA A 57 -20.63 13.14 -3.06
C ALA A 57 -19.50 13.42 -4.07
N ARG A 58 -18.66 12.42 -4.39
CA ARG A 58 -17.50 12.62 -5.27
C ARG A 58 -17.95 12.94 -6.69
N ILE A 59 -17.43 14.03 -7.26
CA ILE A 59 -17.71 14.42 -8.64
C ILE A 59 -17.02 13.42 -9.59
N PRO A 60 -17.77 12.67 -10.43
CA PRO A 60 -17.17 11.71 -11.34
C PRO A 60 -16.48 12.45 -12.49
N TYR A 61 -15.18 12.19 -12.66
CA TYR A 61 -14.45 12.62 -13.85
C TYR A 61 -14.79 11.67 -15.01
N VAL A 62 -15.72 12.10 -15.86
CA VAL A 62 -16.20 11.33 -17.01
C VAL A 62 -15.33 11.51 -18.25
N ARG A 63 -15.25 10.47 -19.07
CA ARG A 63 -14.69 10.51 -20.42
C ARG A 63 -15.81 10.24 -21.43
N ARG A 64 -15.97 11.12 -22.42
CA ARG A 64 -16.97 10.95 -23.49
C ARG A 64 -16.42 10.08 -24.63
N ARG A 65 -17.20 9.12 -25.11
CA ARG A 65 -16.97 8.36 -26.35
C ARG A 65 -18.28 8.29 -27.13
N GLY A 66 -18.34 8.99 -28.27
CA GLY A 66 -19.59 9.17 -29.03
C GLY A 66 -20.66 9.86 -28.18
N GLU A 67 -21.82 9.23 -28.06
CA GLU A 67 -22.95 9.72 -27.27
C GLU A 67 -22.91 9.30 -25.79
N TYR A 68 -21.91 8.53 -25.37
CA TYR A 68 -21.84 7.96 -24.02
C TYR A 68 -20.74 8.61 -23.16
N LEU A 69 -21.02 8.71 -21.86
CA LEU A 69 -20.08 9.13 -20.82
C LEU A 69 -19.70 7.93 -19.96
N TYR A 70 -18.39 7.73 -19.76
CA TYR A 70 -17.85 6.63 -18.99
C TYR A 70 -17.08 7.16 -17.77
N ASN A 71 -17.27 6.51 -16.63
CA ASN A 71 -16.47 6.71 -15.43
C ASN A 71 -16.25 5.35 -14.76
N PHE A 72 -15.04 5.14 -14.23
CA PHE A 72 -14.75 3.98 -13.39
C PHE A 72 -14.95 4.39 -11.94
N TRP A 73 -16.08 3.97 -11.37
CA TRP A 73 -16.48 4.31 -10.02
C TRP A 73 -15.94 3.27 -9.05
N ARG A 74 -15.40 3.75 -7.93
CA ARG A 74 -15.02 2.94 -6.77
C ARG A 74 -15.60 3.57 -5.52
N ASP A 75 -16.23 2.76 -4.71
CA ASP A 75 -16.86 3.10 -3.43
C ASP A 75 -16.59 1.98 -2.42
N ALA A 76 -17.18 2.06 -1.23
CA ALA A 76 -17.01 1.02 -0.20
C ALA A 76 -17.36 -0.41 -0.67
N LYS A 77 -18.09 -0.57 -1.78
CA LYS A 77 -18.59 -1.85 -2.29
C LYS A 77 -17.90 -2.29 -3.59
N ASN A 78 -17.07 -1.46 -4.24
CA ASN A 78 -16.44 -1.75 -5.56
C ASN A 78 -15.06 -1.09 -5.72
#